data_AF-A0A7H1N1L3-F1
#
_entry.id   AF-A0A7H1N1L3-F1
#
_cell.length_a   1.000
_cell.length_b   1.000
_cell.length_c   1.000
_cell.angle_alpha   90.00
_cell.angle_beta   90.00
_cell.angle_gamma   90.00
#
_symmetry.space_group_name_H-M   'P 1'
#
loop_
_entity.id
_entity.type
_entity.pdbx_description
1 polymer ?
#
loop_
_entity_poly.entity_id
_entity_poly.type
_entity_poly.pdbx_seq_one_letter_code
_entity_poly.pdbx_strand_id
1 'polypeptide(L)'
;MKKILLATTALATAALVAGAAGDAAAQEATSKAAERIKLGISGYHQQWGVGLSQDIKDTGPNTIKTNAVDQKHNSEICFIGQTTLDNGLTVGVNVQVEANTDADQIDESYLFLQGPSLGQLILGDENNAGYLLHVTAPDGGIVLDEGDFTNIDAWVNTGISSYFDTPVGTTNLRLLDNDSGKFTYITPRFAGLQAGVSYIPQAEAGGDNNNGSYFVRNGNAGYQGTQIAAGQNRYANGWAGGVNYTQQFGVIGLQSSGGVQYFPRSKVQPVGKNGSDVFAYNLGAQIAYGGFSVGGAFIDSMNKNTVQATNNTGGVSSYSLGGYSYTVGAAYEFGPYKIGLDYMYGQSPGVISSTNPALANNTGNDQSLQQAVLSGTWTMGPGIRLVGGVFAYDLQTDTPQVTGYNNQGVGAATAIKLNF
;
A
#
# COMPACT_ATOMS: atom_id res chain seq x y z
N MET A 1 18.44 2.03 -50.37
CA MET A 1 17.00 1.67 -50.28
C MET A 1 16.55 1.90 -48.83
N LYS A 2 15.48 2.71 -48.64
CA LYS A 2 14.76 3.05 -47.38
C LYS A 2 15.62 3.83 -46.35
N LYS A 3 15.52 5.16 -46.07
CA LYS A 3 14.41 6.09 -45.72
C LYS A 3 13.52 5.61 -44.56
N ILE A 4 13.54 6.35 -43.42
CA ILE A 4 12.47 6.74 -42.46
C ILE A 4 13.14 7.19 -41.13
N LEU A 5 13.27 8.51 -40.87
CA LEU A 5 12.60 9.37 -39.83
C LEU A 5 13.03 9.06 -38.37
N LEU A 6 13.52 9.95 -37.50
CA LEU A 6 13.24 11.37 -37.15
C LEU A 6 11.75 11.70 -36.85
N ALA A 7 11.51 12.09 -35.59
CA ALA A 7 10.45 12.96 -35.03
C ALA A 7 9.25 12.31 -34.28
N THR A 8 9.03 12.82 -33.04
CA THR A 8 7.76 13.04 -32.29
C THR A 8 7.00 11.78 -31.81
N THR A 9 6.81 11.49 -30.51
CA THR A 9 6.24 12.28 -29.38
C THR A 9 6.49 11.49 -28.06
N ALA A 10 6.96 11.98 -26.90
CA ALA A 10 7.25 13.34 -26.44
C ALA A 10 6.33 14.39 -27.04
N LEU A 11 5.06 14.28 -26.69
CA LEU A 11 4.12 15.37 -26.53
C LEU A 11 3.17 14.85 -25.45
N ALA A 12 3.52 14.83 -24.16
CA ALA A 12 4.20 15.86 -23.39
C ALA A 12 5.19 15.29 -22.35
N THR A 13 6.48 15.40 -22.66
CA THR A 13 7.59 15.52 -21.68
C THR A 13 8.70 16.38 -22.32
N ALA A 14 8.28 17.43 -23.02
CA ALA A 14 9.14 18.39 -23.70
C ALA A 14 9.09 19.72 -22.94
N ALA A 15 9.95 19.86 -21.92
CA ALA A 15 10.38 21.16 -21.37
C ALA A 15 11.61 21.13 -20.45
N LEU A 16 12.16 19.97 -20.03
CA LEU A 16 13.22 19.96 -19.00
C LEU A 16 14.47 19.11 -19.29
N VAL A 17 14.64 18.60 -20.51
CA VAL A 17 15.92 18.01 -20.95
C VAL A 17 16.38 18.65 -22.25
N ALA A 18 16.46 19.98 -22.24
CA ALA A 18 17.11 20.78 -23.29
C ALA A 18 18.11 21.73 -22.61
N GLY A 19 19.23 21.16 -22.18
CA GLY A 19 20.33 21.91 -21.55
C GLY A 19 21.60 21.12 -21.28
N ALA A 20 21.70 19.86 -21.69
CA ALA A 20 22.89 19.03 -21.44
C ALA A 20 23.15 18.03 -22.58
N ALA A 21 23.19 18.50 -23.83
CA ALA A 21 23.71 17.73 -24.95
C ALA A 21 24.33 18.67 -25.99
N GLY A 22 25.42 19.32 -25.59
CA GLY A 22 26.42 19.88 -26.48
C GLY A 22 27.68 19.03 -26.39
N ASP A 23 28.03 18.39 -27.50
CA ASP A 23 29.34 17.88 -27.87
C ASP A 23 30.01 16.79 -27.02
N ALA A 24 29.69 15.55 -27.40
CA ALA A 24 30.54 14.39 -27.22
C ALA A 24 31.78 14.46 -28.15
N ALA A 25 32.69 15.38 -27.86
CA ALA A 25 34.12 15.34 -28.20
C ALA A 25 34.76 16.63 -27.70
N ALA A 26 35.76 16.52 -26.82
CA ALA A 26 36.52 17.60 -26.20
C ALA A 26 35.86 18.33 -25.01
N GLN A 27 35.77 17.64 -23.88
CA GLN A 27 36.31 18.21 -22.64
C GLN A 27 36.54 17.11 -21.62
N GLU A 28 37.81 16.85 -21.30
CA GLU A 28 38.23 16.46 -19.95
C GLU A 28 37.92 17.64 -19.00
N ALA A 29 36.64 18.01 -18.90
CA ALA A 29 36.16 18.73 -17.74
C ALA A 29 36.15 17.68 -16.65
N THR A 30 37.17 17.77 -15.79
CA THR A 30 37.15 17.24 -14.44
C THR A 30 35.79 17.62 -13.83
N SER A 31 34.80 16.72 -13.98
CA SER A 31 33.72 16.63 -13.02
C SER A 31 34.45 16.61 -11.68
N LYS A 32 34.26 17.67 -10.88
CA LYS A 32 34.58 17.59 -9.47
C LYS A 32 33.82 16.36 -9.02
N ALA A 33 34.53 15.27 -8.77
CA ALA A 33 33.94 13.96 -8.62
C ALA A 33 32.82 14.09 -7.58
N ALA A 34 31.57 14.09 -8.04
CA ALA A 34 30.45 13.99 -7.12
C ALA A 34 30.74 12.71 -6.34
N GLU A 35 30.92 12.83 -5.03
CA GLU A 35 31.20 11.66 -4.20
C GLU A 35 30.17 10.60 -4.54
N ARG A 36 30.61 9.35 -4.72
CA ARG A 36 29.68 8.24 -4.93
C ARG A 36 28.62 8.27 -3.85
N ILE A 37 27.39 7.93 -4.22
CA ILE A 37 26.27 7.85 -3.28
C ILE A 37 26.67 7.01 -2.06
N LYS A 38 26.45 7.57 -0.87
CA LYS A 38 26.67 6.89 0.40
C LYS A 38 25.34 6.32 0.86
N LEU A 39 25.31 5.03 1.17
CA LEU A 39 24.15 4.39 1.78
C LEU A 39 24.26 4.51 3.29
N GLY A 40 23.19 5.00 3.92
CA GLY A 40 22.92 4.87 5.34
C GLY A 40 21.97 3.72 5.60
N ILE A 41 21.86 3.36 6.87
CA ILE A 41 20.85 2.42 7.36
C ILE A 41 19.84 3.23 8.15
N SER A 42 18.56 3.01 7.88
CA SER A 42 17.43 3.51 8.66
C SER A 42 16.43 2.36 8.86
N GLY A 43 15.26 2.66 9.42
CA GLY A 43 14.16 1.71 9.54
C GLY A 43 13.52 1.75 10.92
N TYR A 44 12.85 0.66 11.28
CA TYR A 44 12.16 0.56 12.55
C TYR A 44 12.19 -0.85 13.14
N HIS A 45 12.02 -0.93 14.45
CA HIS A 45 11.88 -2.18 15.18
C HIS A 45 10.79 -2.06 16.23
N GLN A 46 9.81 -2.95 16.19
CA GLN A 46 8.68 -2.94 17.12
C GLN A 46 8.55 -4.29 17.81
N GLN A 47 8.37 -4.23 19.13
CA GLN A 47 8.08 -5.39 19.97
C GLN A 47 6.81 -5.11 20.76
N TRP A 48 5.79 -5.93 20.53
CA TRP A 48 4.46 -5.83 21.08
C TRP A 48 4.21 -6.92 22.12
N GLY A 49 3.55 -6.53 23.22
CA GLY A 49 2.81 -7.44 24.09
C GLY A 49 1.32 -7.24 23.85
N VAL A 50 0.61 -8.32 23.53
CA VAL A 50 -0.81 -8.29 23.13
C VAL A 50 -1.60 -9.20 24.06
N GLY A 51 -2.72 -8.71 24.59
CA GLY A 51 -3.66 -9.46 25.41
C GLY A 51 -5.07 -9.42 24.79
N LEU A 52 -5.72 -10.57 24.63
CA LEU A 52 -6.91 -10.73 23.80
C LEU A 52 -7.96 -11.59 24.48
N SER A 53 -9.22 -11.22 24.26
CA SER A 53 -10.39 -12.04 24.53
C SER A 53 -11.21 -12.13 23.26
N GLN A 54 -11.17 -13.29 22.60
CA GLN A 54 -11.74 -13.52 21.27
C GLN A 54 -12.81 -14.61 21.33
N ASP A 55 -13.93 -14.36 20.69
CA ASP A 55 -14.98 -15.33 20.40
C ASP A 55 -14.87 -15.70 18.92
N ILE A 56 -14.22 -16.83 18.66
CA ILE A 56 -14.00 -17.36 17.33
C ILE A 56 -15.07 -18.40 17.07
N LYS A 57 -16.02 -18.06 16.20
CA LYS A 57 -16.99 -19.01 15.69
C LYS A 57 -16.30 -19.78 14.57
N ASP A 58 -16.11 -21.07 14.78
CA ASP A 58 -15.61 -22.03 13.81
C ASP A 58 -16.71 -23.09 13.64
N THR A 59 -17.25 -23.25 12.42
CA THR A 59 -18.29 -24.25 12.13
C THR A 59 -17.71 -25.61 11.70
N GLY A 60 -16.38 -25.73 11.63
CA GLY A 60 -15.64 -26.95 11.38
C GLY A 60 -15.44 -27.82 12.63
N PRO A 61 -14.81 -29.00 12.47
CA PRO A 61 -14.66 -30.00 13.54
C PRO A 61 -13.64 -29.60 14.63
N ASN A 62 -12.94 -28.49 14.49
CA ASN A 62 -11.89 -28.05 15.40
C ASN A 62 -12.28 -26.72 16.04
N THR A 63 -12.32 -26.65 17.37
CA THR A 63 -12.40 -25.36 18.06
C THR A 63 -11.00 -24.71 18.00
N ILE A 64 -10.89 -23.54 17.36
CA ILE A 64 -9.66 -22.74 17.42
C ILE A 64 -9.44 -22.30 18.87
N LYS A 65 -8.32 -22.70 19.46
CA LYS A 65 -7.88 -22.26 20.79
C LYS A 65 -6.73 -21.29 20.63
N THR A 66 -6.88 -20.09 21.17
CA THR A 66 -5.84 -19.07 21.18
C THR A 66 -5.28 -18.91 22.59
N ASN A 67 -4.01 -18.47 22.66
CA ASN A 67 -3.47 -17.97 23.91
C ASN A 67 -4.03 -16.56 24.15
N ALA A 68 -4.38 -16.25 25.39
CA ALA A 68 -4.90 -14.94 25.75
C ALA A 68 -3.83 -13.83 25.74
N VAL A 69 -2.55 -14.20 25.74
CA VAL A 69 -1.41 -13.28 25.69
C VAL A 69 -0.41 -13.79 24.66
N ASP A 70 0.10 -12.87 23.85
CA ASP A 70 1.12 -13.15 22.85
C ASP A 70 2.15 -12.02 22.78
N GLN A 71 3.31 -12.35 22.22
CA GLN A 71 4.38 -11.41 21.93
C GLN A 71 4.53 -11.33 20.41
N LYS A 72 4.39 -10.12 19.84
CA LYS A 72 4.43 -9.90 18.39
C LYS A 72 5.52 -8.91 18.01
N HIS A 73 5.94 -8.94 16.76
CA HIS A 73 6.96 -8.03 16.25
C HIS A 73 6.61 -7.58 14.83
N ASN A 74 7.04 -6.36 14.49
CA ASN A 74 7.06 -5.85 13.12
C ASN A 74 8.27 -4.93 12.98
N SER A 75 9.12 -5.18 11.99
CA SER A 75 10.44 -4.54 11.93
C SER A 75 10.96 -4.53 10.50
N GLU A 76 11.59 -3.43 10.13
CA GLU A 76 12.13 -3.22 8.79
C GLU A 76 13.49 -2.49 8.86
N ILE A 77 14.38 -2.84 7.93
CA ILE A 77 15.69 -2.22 7.75
C ILE A 77 15.75 -1.60 6.36
N CYS A 78 15.98 -0.30 6.28
CA CYS A 78 16.03 0.44 5.04
C CYS A 78 17.47 0.86 4.70
N PHE A 79 17.91 0.59 3.47
CA PHE A 79 19.16 1.12 2.91
C PHE A 79 18.85 2.34 2.07
N ILE A 80 19.13 3.52 2.63
CA ILE A 80 18.77 4.80 2.02
C ILE A 80 20.03 5.58 1.67
N GLY A 81 20.10 6.12 0.47
CA GLY A 81 21.16 7.03 0.08
C GLY A 81 20.67 8.09 -0.88
N GLN A 82 21.32 9.26 -0.85
CA GLN A 82 21.09 10.30 -1.84
C GLN A 82 22.34 11.15 -2.07
N THR A 83 22.41 11.76 -3.24
CA THR A 83 23.42 12.77 -3.58
C THR A 83 22.81 13.84 -4.46
N THR A 84 23.27 15.08 -4.33
CA THR A 84 22.84 16.18 -5.19
C THR A 84 23.92 16.44 -6.23
N LEU A 85 23.54 16.35 -7.50
CA LEU A 85 24.40 16.59 -8.65
C LEU A 85 24.69 18.09 -8.80
N ASP A 86 25.74 18.44 -9.55
CA ASP A 86 26.16 19.82 -9.80
C ASP A 86 25.05 20.69 -10.44
N ASN A 87 24.10 20.07 -11.15
CA ASN A 87 22.94 20.75 -11.75
C ASN A 87 21.77 20.95 -10.77
N GLY A 88 21.94 20.61 -9.49
CA GLY A 88 20.92 20.76 -8.45
C GLY A 88 19.88 19.64 -8.39
N LEU A 89 19.99 18.61 -9.25
CA LEU A 89 19.13 17.43 -9.19
C LEU A 89 19.61 16.50 -8.06
N THR A 90 18.72 16.10 -7.17
CA THR A 90 18.98 15.05 -6.19
C THR A 90 18.63 13.69 -6.78
N VAL A 91 19.54 12.74 -6.65
CA VAL A 91 19.35 11.33 -7.01
C VAL A 91 19.44 10.52 -5.73
N GLY A 92 18.46 9.66 -5.48
CA GLY A 92 18.46 8.80 -4.31
C GLY A 92 17.96 7.38 -4.60
N VAL A 93 18.16 6.52 -3.61
CA VAL A 93 17.80 5.11 -3.60
C VAL A 93 17.23 4.76 -2.23
N ASN A 94 16.23 3.89 -2.23
CA ASN A 94 15.65 3.28 -1.03
C ASN A 94 15.42 1.79 -1.31
N VAL A 95 15.83 0.95 -0.37
CA VAL A 95 15.55 -0.49 -0.37
C VAL A 95 15.13 -0.87 1.04
N GLN A 96 13.93 -1.40 1.19
CA GLN A 96 13.31 -1.73 2.47
C GLN A 96 13.28 -3.25 2.63
N VAL A 97 13.82 -3.74 3.74
CA VAL A 97 14.01 -5.17 4.01
C VAL A 97 13.28 -5.55 5.27
N GLU A 98 12.31 -6.46 5.13
CA GLU A 98 11.49 -6.95 6.23
C GLU A 98 12.31 -7.77 7.23
N ALA A 99 12.58 -7.27 8.42
CA ALA A 99 13.41 -8.02 9.36
C ALA A 99 12.71 -9.29 9.88
N ASN A 100 11.38 -9.40 9.73
CA ASN A 100 10.57 -10.52 10.16
C ASN A 100 9.49 -10.87 9.12
N THR A 101 9.75 -11.85 8.25
CA THR A 101 8.81 -12.32 7.21
C THR A 101 9.03 -13.81 6.92
N ASP A 102 7.97 -14.50 6.50
CA ASP A 102 8.01 -15.89 6.04
C ASP A 102 7.85 -15.99 4.49
N ALA A 103 7.78 -14.86 3.80
CA ALA A 103 7.52 -14.77 2.37
C ALA A 103 8.42 -13.74 1.67
N ASP A 104 7.85 -12.60 1.26
CA ASP A 104 8.54 -11.51 0.57
C ASP A 104 9.48 -10.80 1.54
N GLN A 105 10.75 -10.66 1.15
CA GLN A 105 11.83 -10.14 1.98
C GLN A 105 12.10 -8.65 1.74
N ILE A 106 11.76 -8.13 0.56
CA ILE A 106 11.94 -6.74 0.16
C ILE A 106 10.57 -6.15 -0.15
N ASP A 107 10.13 -5.18 0.65
CA ASP A 107 8.83 -4.51 0.44
C ASP A 107 8.98 -3.46 -0.68
N GLU A 108 9.73 -2.38 -0.44
CA GLU A 108 10.06 -1.38 -1.48
C GLU A 108 11.51 -1.40 -1.96
N SER A 109 11.68 -1.14 -3.26
CA SER A 109 12.99 -1.03 -3.91
C SER A 109 12.90 -0.06 -5.10
N TYR A 110 13.43 1.15 -4.91
CA TYR A 110 13.32 2.19 -5.93
C TYR A 110 14.48 3.18 -5.90
N LEU A 111 14.58 3.93 -7.00
CA LEU A 111 15.37 5.15 -7.06
C LEU A 111 14.46 6.35 -7.32
N PHE A 112 14.92 7.53 -6.93
CA PHE A 112 14.21 8.77 -7.22
C PHE A 112 15.13 9.87 -7.76
N LEU A 113 14.53 10.75 -8.54
CA LEU A 113 15.10 11.98 -9.05
C LEU A 113 14.25 13.15 -8.55
N GLN A 114 14.84 14.07 -7.79
CA GLN A 114 14.12 15.19 -7.20
C GLN A 114 14.77 16.52 -7.55
N GLY A 115 13.97 17.44 -8.08
CA GLY A 115 14.37 18.81 -8.37
C GLY A 115 13.49 19.80 -7.59
N PRO A 116 14.05 20.87 -6.98
CA PRO A 116 13.27 21.82 -6.16
C PRO A 116 12.06 22.43 -6.88
N SER A 117 12.19 22.71 -8.18
CA SER A 117 11.10 23.22 -9.04
C SER A 117 10.45 22.17 -9.91
N LEU A 118 11.01 20.95 -9.95
CA LEU A 118 10.61 19.89 -10.87
C LEU A 118 9.73 18.84 -10.20
N GLY A 119 9.76 18.74 -8.87
CA GLY A 119 9.09 17.68 -8.14
C GLY A 119 9.96 16.45 -8.05
N GLN A 120 9.33 15.29 -7.91
CA GLN A 120 9.99 14.02 -7.72
C GLN A 120 9.49 12.99 -8.71
N LEU A 121 10.41 12.33 -9.40
CA LEU A 121 10.17 11.11 -10.16
C LEU A 121 10.69 9.93 -9.35
N ILE A 122 9.87 8.92 -9.15
CA ILE A 122 10.18 7.66 -8.45
C ILE A 122 10.07 6.54 -9.49
N LEU A 123 11.08 5.66 -9.51
CA LEU A 123 11.21 4.55 -10.43
C LEU A 123 11.50 3.27 -9.65
N GLY A 124 10.57 2.32 -9.68
CA GLY A 124 10.70 1.04 -9.00
C GLY A 124 9.45 0.70 -8.20
N ASP A 125 9.67 -0.06 -7.13
CA ASP A 125 8.65 -0.68 -6.32
C ASP A 125 8.43 0.24 -5.10
N GLU A 126 7.41 1.11 -5.20
CA GLU A 126 6.98 2.06 -4.16
C GLU A 126 5.47 2.23 -4.31
N ASN A 127 4.76 2.63 -3.26
CA ASN A 127 3.35 2.93 -3.32
C ASN A 127 3.00 3.95 -4.43
N ASN A 128 1.81 3.83 -5.02
CA ASN A 128 1.41 4.70 -6.11
C ASN A 128 1.00 6.10 -5.64
N ALA A 129 0.87 7.05 -6.58
CA ALA A 129 0.56 8.44 -6.28
C ALA A 129 -0.78 8.64 -5.54
N GLY A 130 -1.78 7.79 -5.77
CA GLY A 130 -3.06 7.84 -5.07
C GLY A 130 -2.92 7.43 -3.60
N TYR A 131 -2.00 6.50 -3.31
CA TYR A 131 -1.60 6.12 -1.95
C TYR A 131 -0.74 7.22 -1.30
N LEU A 132 0.39 7.59 -1.93
CA LEU A 132 1.39 8.51 -1.35
C LEU A 132 0.85 9.90 -1.00
N LEU A 133 -0.23 10.32 -1.66
CA LEU A 133 -0.87 11.62 -1.43
C LEU A 133 -2.11 11.52 -0.54
N HIS A 134 -2.49 10.32 -0.11
CA HIS A 134 -3.68 10.11 0.70
C HIS A 134 -3.51 10.65 2.13
N VAL A 135 -4.61 11.07 2.72
CA VAL A 135 -4.72 11.54 4.10
C VAL A 135 -5.67 10.60 4.82
N THR A 136 -5.20 9.97 5.88
CA THR A 136 -5.98 9.03 6.71
C THR A 136 -6.55 9.73 7.95
N ALA A 137 -7.35 9.00 8.73
CA ALA A 137 -7.85 9.50 10.01
C ALA A 137 -6.70 9.71 11.02
N PRO A 138 -6.76 10.75 11.88
CA PRO A 138 -5.73 10.98 12.89
C PRO A 138 -5.87 10.02 14.07
N ASP A 139 -4.77 9.40 14.49
CA ASP A 139 -4.73 8.32 15.49
C ASP A 139 -3.98 8.66 16.80
N GLY A 140 -4.00 7.76 17.79
CA GLY A 140 -3.25 7.89 19.05
C GLY A 140 -1.85 7.23 19.07
N GLY A 141 -1.42 6.61 17.98
CA GLY A 141 -0.16 5.87 17.83
C GLY A 141 -0.32 4.45 17.29
N ILE A 142 -1.57 3.95 17.25
CA ILE A 142 -1.93 2.66 16.66
C ILE A 142 -2.81 2.95 15.45
N VAL A 143 -2.31 2.64 14.26
CA VAL A 143 -2.92 3.08 13.00
C VAL A 143 -3.76 1.95 12.39
N LEU A 144 -5.07 2.19 12.19
CA LEU A 144 -5.95 1.19 11.57
C LEU A 144 -5.77 1.10 10.05
N ASP A 145 -5.58 2.23 9.36
CA ASP A 145 -5.42 2.29 7.89
C ASP A 145 -4.13 1.63 7.36
N GLU A 146 -3.09 1.59 8.20
CA GLU A 146 -1.84 0.86 7.96
C GLU A 146 -1.85 -0.53 8.63
N GLY A 147 -2.90 -0.83 9.38
CA GLY A 147 -3.17 -2.13 9.98
C GLY A 147 -2.13 -2.60 10.99
N ASP A 148 -1.73 -1.74 11.93
CA ASP A 148 -0.79 -2.08 13.01
C ASP A 148 -1.15 -3.41 13.71
N PHE A 149 -2.45 -3.70 13.89
CA PHE A 149 -2.92 -4.95 14.52
C PHE A 149 -3.16 -6.11 13.56
N THR A 150 -3.54 -5.84 12.32
CA THR A 150 -3.74 -6.89 11.32
C THR A 150 -2.40 -7.38 10.76
N ASN A 151 -1.38 -6.52 10.65
CA ASN A 151 -0.03 -6.88 10.21
C ASN A 151 0.74 -7.72 11.24
N ILE A 152 0.55 -7.47 12.54
CA ILE A 152 1.18 -8.29 13.58
C ILE A 152 0.38 -9.55 13.93
N ASP A 153 -0.68 -9.86 13.17
CA ASP A 153 -1.62 -10.94 13.45
C ASP A 153 -2.11 -10.94 14.90
N ALA A 154 -2.49 -9.77 15.42
CA ALA A 154 -3.06 -9.65 16.76
C ALA A 154 -4.41 -10.38 16.85
N TRP A 155 -5.13 -10.53 15.74
CA TRP A 155 -6.40 -11.24 15.68
C TRP A 155 -6.30 -12.49 14.82
N VAL A 156 -6.99 -13.56 15.22
CA VAL A 156 -7.18 -14.69 14.31
C VAL A 156 -8.00 -14.23 13.12
N ASN A 157 -7.38 -14.23 11.95
CA ASN A 157 -8.06 -14.04 10.68
C ASN A 157 -8.86 -15.29 10.33
N THR A 158 -10.18 -15.16 10.24
CA THR A 158 -11.10 -16.29 10.01
C THR A 158 -11.59 -16.40 8.57
N GLY A 159 -11.06 -15.63 7.62
CA GLY A 159 -11.46 -15.79 6.22
C GLY A 159 -11.19 -14.63 5.26
N ILE A 160 -10.51 -13.57 5.70
CA ILE A 160 -10.10 -12.48 4.80
C ILE A 160 -8.78 -12.87 4.13
N SER A 161 -8.83 -13.09 2.81
CA SER A 161 -7.62 -13.47 2.05
C SER A 161 -6.60 -12.32 1.90
N SER A 162 -7.05 -11.06 1.88
CA SER A 162 -6.17 -9.87 1.88
C SER A 162 -6.90 -8.67 2.47
N TYR A 163 -6.32 -8.06 3.50
CA TYR A 163 -6.86 -6.86 4.15
C TYR A 163 -6.59 -5.60 3.34
N PHE A 164 -5.41 -5.48 2.73
CA PHE A 164 -4.90 -4.22 2.17
C PHE A 164 -4.94 -4.17 0.64
N ASP A 165 -5.02 -5.31 -0.03
CA ASP A 165 -5.30 -5.37 -1.48
C ASP A 165 -6.81 -5.33 -1.76
N THR A 166 -7.61 -5.11 -0.73
CA THR A 166 -9.05 -4.88 -0.80
C THR A 166 -9.41 -3.67 0.05
N PRO A 167 -10.58 -3.04 -0.19
CA PRO A 167 -11.06 -1.98 0.68
C PRO A 167 -11.30 -2.41 2.14
N VAL A 168 -11.38 -3.70 2.47
CA VAL A 168 -11.89 -4.18 3.77
C VAL A 168 -11.07 -3.73 4.98
N GLY A 169 -9.76 -3.51 4.83
CA GLY A 169 -8.84 -3.20 5.93
C GLY A 169 -8.08 -1.89 5.80
N THR A 170 -8.38 -1.06 4.80
CA THR A 170 -7.65 0.21 4.57
C THR A 170 -8.44 1.17 3.69
N THR A 171 -8.17 2.47 3.82
CA THR A 171 -8.62 3.51 2.88
C THR A 171 -7.58 3.90 1.83
N ASN A 172 -6.41 3.24 1.83
CA ASN A 172 -5.35 3.47 0.86
C ASN A 172 -5.60 2.78 -0.50
N LEU A 173 -5.22 3.42 -1.60
CA LEU A 173 -5.36 2.87 -2.95
C LEU A 173 -4.24 1.87 -3.31
N ARG A 174 -4.20 0.71 -2.64
CA ARG A 174 -3.28 -0.39 -2.97
C ARG A 174 -3.89 -1.32 -4.03
N LEU A 175 -4.94 -2.06 -3.70
CA LEU A 175 -5.69 -2.96 -4.59
C LEU A 175 -4.78 -3.92 -5.40
N LEU A 176 -4.63 -3.68 -6.71
CA LEU A 176 -3.79 -4.50 -7.60
C LEU A 176 -2.32 -4.04 -7.67
N ASP A 177 -2.03 -2.94 -7.00
CA ASP A 177 -0.83 -2.13 -7.12
C ASP A 177 -0.15 -2.02 -5.75
N ASN A 178 0.29 -3.19 -5.28
CA ASN A 178 1.19 -3.30 -4.15
C ASN A 178 2.60 -2.88 -4.59
N ASP A 179 3.61 -3.72 -4.44
CA ASP A 179 5.00 -3.39 -4.79
C ASP A 179 5.30 -3.54 -6.28
N SER A 180 4.29 -3.40 -7.14
CA SER A 180 4.49 -3.45 -8.59
C SER A 180 5.53 -2.42 -9.05
N GLY A 181 6.44 -2.78 -9.95
CA GLY A 181 7.35 -1.80 -10.54
C GLY A 181 6.59 -0.72 -11.30
N LYS A 182 6.76 0.55 -10.92
CA LYS A 182 6.00 1.67 -11.48
C LYS A 182 6.82 2.94 -11.69
N PHE A 183 6.23 3.84 -12.47
CA PHE A 183 6.74 5.19 -12.70
C PHE A 183 5.82 6.16 -11.99
N THR A 184 6.30 6.84 -10.94
CA THR A 184 5.49 7.79 -10.17
C THR A 184 6.10 9.18 -10.25
N TYR A 185 5.29 10.18 -10.63
CA TYR A 185 5.69 11.58 -10.59
C TYR A 185 4.83 12.36 -9.61
N ILE A 186 5.46 13.07 -8.68
CA ILE A 186 4.82 13.95 -7.70
C ILE A 186 5.30 15.39 -7.93
N THR A 187 4.38 16.34 -8.04
CA THR A 187 4.71 17.77 -8.25
C THR A 187 5.39 18.36 -7.01
N PRO A 188 6.11 19.49 -7.13
CA PRO A 188 6.35 20.35 -5.99
C PRO A 188 5.02 20.78 -5.34
N ARG A 189 5.06 21.12 -4.06
CA ARG A 189 3.93 21.74 -3.38
C ARG A 189 3.85 23.22 -3.74
N PHE A 190 2.70 23.67 -4.23
CA PHE A 190 2.45 25.08 -4.54
C PHE A 190 1.19 25.57 -3.80
N ALA A 191 1.36 26.60 -2.96
CA ALA A 191 0.28 27.17 -2.14
C ALA A 191 -0.52 26.12 -1.33
N GLY A 192 0.16 25.07 -0.89
CA GLY A 192 -0.44 23.95 -0.15
C GLY A 192 -0.92 22.79 -1.03
N LEU A 193 -1.10 22.97 -2.35
CA LEU A 193 -1.53 21.92 -3.27
C LEU A 193 -0.33 21.09 -3.77
N GLN A 194 -0.50 19.77 -3.84
CA GLN A 194 0.41 18.82 -4.49
C GLN A 194 -0.40 17.80 -5.29
N ALA A 195 0.13 17.35 -6.41
CA ALA A 195 -0.51 16.34 -7.25
C ALA A 195 0.50 15.27 -7.66
N GLY A 196 -0.01 14.11 -8.06
CA GLY A 196 0.83 13.01 -8.50
C GLY A 196 0.11 12.06 -9.44
N VAL A 197 0.90 11.34 -10.23
CA VAL A 197 0.44 10.30 -11.15
C VAL A 197 1.43 9.15 -11.17
N SER A 198 0.91 7.92 -11.22
CA SER A 198 1.66 6.70 -11.43
C SER A 198 1.19 6.00 -12.69
N TYR A 199 2.15 5.54 -13.49
CA TYR A 199 1.91 4.54 -14.53
C TYR A 199 2.44 3.20 -14.04
N ILE A 200 1.58 2.19 -14.05
CA ILE A 200 1.87 0.83 -13.57
C ILE A 200 1.89 -0.08 -14.81
N PRO A 201 3.06 -0.39 -15.38
CA PRO A 201 3.13 -1.16 -16.61
C PRO A 201 2.57 -2.57 -16.46
N GLN A 202 2.66 -3.18 -15.27
CA GLN A 202 2.17 -4.52 -14.93
C GLN A 202 1.62 -4.50 -13.50
N ALA A 203 0.46 -5.14 -13.28
CA ALA A 203 -0.12 -5.30 -11.95
C ALA A 203 0.34 -6.63 -11.35
N GLU A 204 1.38 -6.59 -10.51
CA GLU A 204 2.12 -7.76 -10.04
C GLU A 204 2.70 -7.54 -8.63
N ALA A 205 3.10 -8.63 -7.96
CA ALA A 205 3.97 -8.52 -6.79
C ALA A 205 5.38 -8.12 -7.28
N GLY A 206 5.91 -6.99 -6.83
CA GLY A 206 7.33 -6.63 -6.99
C GLY A 206 8.03 -6.69 -5.63
N GLY A 207 9.11 -5.93 -5.43
CA GLY A 207 9.95 -5.99 -4.24
C GLY A 207 11.12 -6.97 -4.39
N ASP A 208 10.82 -8.27 -4.34
CA ASP A 208 11.84 -9.34 -4.35
C ASP A 208 12.34 -9.78 -5.75
N ASN A 209 11.64 -9.45 -6.84
CA ASN A 209 11.94 -10.00 -8.17
C ASN A 209 11.83 -8.99 -9.32
N ASN A 210 12.85 -8.99 -10.19
CA ASN A 210 12.74 -8.39 -11.51
C ASN A 210 11.79 -9.22 -12.37
N ASN A 211 10.59 -8.71 -12.60
CA ASN A 211 9.60 -9.43 -13.39
C ASN A 211 9.90 -9.35 -14.89
N GLY A 212 9.80 -10.51 -15.55
CA GLY A 212 10.01 -10.61 -16.99
C GLY A 212 8.81 -10.09 -17.76
N SER A 213 9.03 -9.48 -18.94
CA SER A 213 7.93 -9.12 -19.85
C SER A 213 7.14 -10.39 -20.23
N TYR A 214 5.90 -10.50 -19.76
CA TYR A 214 5.10 -11.71 -20.00
C TYR A 214 4.59 -11.78 -21.45
N PHE A 215 4.80 -12.91 -22.10
CA PHE A 215 4.18 -13.23 -23.38
C PHE A 215 2.81 -13.88 -23.14
N VAL A 216 1.74 -13.21 -23.54
CA VAL A 216 0.44 -13.87 -23.63
C VAL A 216 0.40 -14.75 -24.88
N ARG A 217 0.71 -16.04 -24.75
CA ARG A 217 0.38 -17.02 -25.82
C ARG A 217 -1.10 -17.40 -25.75
N ASN A 218 -1.79 -17.26 -26.88
CA ASN A 218 -3.10 -17.86 -27.08
C ASN A 218 -3.01 -19.39 -26.88
N GLY A 219 -3.57 -19.90 -25.78
CA GLY A 219 -4.19 -21.22 -25.76
C GLY A 219 -3.32 -22.46 -25.51
N ASN A 220 -2.21 -22.41 -24.76
CA ASN A 220 -1.61 -23.65 -24.27
C ASN A 220 -1.12 -23.55 -22.82
N ALA A 221 -1.80 -24.26 -21.93
CA ALA A 221 -1.55 -24.32 -20.48
C ALA A 221 -0.35 -25.21 -20.13
N GLY A 222 0.85 -24.87 -20.62
CA GLY A 222 2.01 -25.77 -20.50
C GLY A 222 3.39 -25.11 -20.40
N TYR A 223 3.48 -23.81 -20.12
CA TYR A 223 4.77 -23.16 -19.87
C TYR A 223 4.89 -22.72 -18.41
N GLN A 224 5.78 -23.40 -17.67
CA GLN A 224 6.18 -23.12 -16.29
C GLN A 224 7.28 -22.04 -16.26
N GLY A 225 7.03 -20.87 -16.86
CA GLY A 225 7.89 -19.70 -16.73
C GLY A 225 7.22 -18.71 -15.80
N THR A 226 7.67 -18.67 -14.54
CA THR A 226 7.32 -17.73 -13.46
C THR A 226 5.81 -17.60 -13.20
N GLN A 227 5.34 -18.19 -12.10
CA GLN A 227 3.93 -18.23 -11.71
C GLN A 227 3.31 -16.84 -11.65
N ILE A 228 2.53 -16.48 -12.66
CA ILE A 228 1.56 -15.41 -12.54
C ILE A 228 0.49 -15.94 -11.58
N ALA A 229 0.28 -15.27 -10.45
CA ALA A 229 -0.93 -15.46 -9.65
C ALA A 229 -2.14 -15.50 -10.61
N ALA A 230 -2.86 -16.62 -10.65
CA ALA A 230 -3.81 -16.97 -11.72
C ALA A 230 -5.04 -16.02 -11.79
N GLY A 231 -4.85 -14.75 -12.11
CA GLY A 231 -5.80 -13.67 -11.99
C GLY A 231 -5.24 -12.31 -12.41
N GLN A 232 -3.92 -12.10 -12.32
CA GLN A 232 -3.25 -10.85 -12.69
C GLN A 232 -3.00 -10.68 -14.19
N ASN A 233 -2.97 -11.78 -14.96
CA ASN A 233 -3.05 -11.78 -16.44
C ASN A 233 -4.28 -11.06 -17.02
N ARG A 234 -5.26 -10.70 -16.18
CA ARG A 234 -6.50 -10.06 -16.59
C ARG A 234 -6.39 -8.56 -16.80
N TYR A 235 -5.29 -7.92 -16.44
CA TYR A 235 -5.10 -6.47 -16.59
C TYR A 235 -3.80 -6.17 -17.36
N ALA A 236 -3.85 -5.17 -18.23
CA ALA A 236 -2.74 -4.90 -19.16
C ALA A 236 -1.67 -4.01 -18.53
N ASN A 237 -2.12 -2.86 -18.02
CA ASN A 237 -1.38 -1.82 -17.33
C ASN A 237 -2.38 -1.07 -16.43
N GLY A 238 -1.90 -0.14 -15.61
CA GLY A 238 -2.74 0.67 -14.74
C GLY A 238 -2.24 2.09 -14.60
N TRP A 239 -3.11 2.91 -14.03
CA TRP A 239 -2.83 4.29 -13.69
C TRP A 239 -3.37 4.57 -12.29
N ALA A 240 -2.61 5.31 -11.51
CA ALA A 240 -3.11 5.89 -10.27
C ALA A 240 -2.79 7.39 -10.25
N GLY A 241 -3.61 8.17 -9.56
CA GLY A 241 -3.38 9.60 -9.42
C GLY A 241 -3.91 10.08 -8.10
N GLY A 242 -3.30 11.14 -7.58
CA GLY A 242 -3.68 11.74 -6.31
C GLY A 242 -3.51 13.25 -6.34
N VAL A 243 -4.30 13.93 -5.52
CA VAL A 243 -4.10 15.33 -5.16
C VAL A 243 -4.18 15.43 -3.65
N ASN A 244 -3.30 16.23 -3.04
CA ASN A 244 -3.43 16.62 -1.65
C ASN A 244 -3.28 18.13 -1.46
N TYR A 245 -3.92 18.62 -0.41
CA TYR A 245 -3.85 20.00 0.03
C TYR A 245 -3.49 20.01 1.50
N THR A 246 -2.38 20.66 1.85
CA THR A 246 -1.93 20.84 3.24
C THR A 246 -1.65 22.32 3.45
N GLN A 247 -2.35 22.96 4.39
CA GLN A 247 -2.15 24.36 4.68
C GLN A 247 -2.44 24.70 6.14
N GLN A 248 -1.71 25.69 6.65
CA GLN A 248 -1.95 26.31 7.94
C GLN A 248 -2.64 27.67 7.76
N PHE A 249 -3.83 27.82 8.33
CA PHE A 249 -4.60 29.06 8.40
C PHE A 249 -4.56 29.62 9.83
N GLY A 250 -3.51 30.36 10.16
CA GLY A 250 -3.27 30.84 11.51
C GLY A 250 -3.03 29.67 12.46
N VAL A 251 -3.98 29.40 13.36
CA VAL A 251 -3.92 28.30 14.34
C VAL A 251 -4.63 27.02 13.87
N ILE A 252 -5.31 27.07 12.72
CA ILE A 252 -6.02 25.92 12.14
C ILE A 252 -5.15 25.28 11.07
N GLY A 253 -4.86 23.99 11.22
CA GLY A 253 -4.27 23.17 10.16
C GLY A 253 -5.36 22.46 9.37
N LEU A 254 -5.22 22.40 8.05
CA LEU A 254 -6.10 21.64 7.15
C LEU A 254 -5.26 20.71 6.29
N GLN A 255 -5.67 19.44 6.22
CA GLN A 255 -5.19 18.48 5.23
C GLN A 255 -6.38 17.83 4.52
N SER A 256 -6.27 17.62 3.22
CA SER A 256 -7.25 16.85 2.46
C SER A 256 -6.63 16.20 1.24
N SER A 257 -7.15 15.04 0.83
CA SER A 257 -6.71 14.30 -0.34
C SER A 257 -7.88 13.76 -1.16
N GLY A 258 -7.59 13.48 -2.42
CA GLY A 258 -8.42 12.63 -3.25
C GLY A 258 -7.56 11.88 -4.25
N GLY A 259 -7.85 10.60 -4.44
CA GLY A 259 -7.11 9.73 -5.34
C GLY A 259 -8.02 8.87 -6.19
N VAL A 260 -7.46 8.39 -7.30
CA VAL A 260 -8.12 7.44 -8.22
C VAL A 260 -7.13 6.40 -8.67
N GLN A 261 -7.62 5.20 -8.94
CA GLN A 261 -6.84 4.11 -9.52
C GLN A 261 -7.67 3.39 -10.59
N TYR A 262 -7.04 3.07 -11.71
CA TYR A 262 -7.68 2.45 -12.87
C TYR A 262 -6.81 1.39 -13.53
N PHE A 263 -7.35 0.19 -13.69
CA PHE A 263 -6.74 -0.89 -14.46
C PHE A 263 -7.69 -1.37 -15.57
N PRO A 264 -7.42 -1.08 -16.86
CA PRO A 264 -8.17 -1.68 -17.95
C PRO A 264 -8.00 -3.20 -17.98
N ARG A 265 -9.08 -3.90 -18.30
CA ARG A 265 -9.01 -5.34 -18.57
C ARG A 265 -8.10 -5.63 -19.77
N SER A 266 -7.35 -6.71 -19.68
CA SER A 266 -6.54 -7.27 -20.75
C SER A 266 -7.41 -7.63 -21.95
N LYS A 267 -6.90 -7.32 -23.15
CA LYS A 267 -7.54 -7.69 -24.43
C LYS A 267 -7.42 -9.18 -24.74
N VAL A 268 -6.48 -9.87 -24.09
CA VAL A 268 -6.35 -11.32 -24.16
C VAL A 268 -6.79 -11.90 -22.83
N GLN A 269 -7.87 -12.68 -22.85
CA GLN A 269 -8.43 -13.33 -21.67
C GLN A 269 -8.40 -14.84 -21.87
N PRO A 270 -8.16 -15.64 -20.81
CA PRO A 270 -8.40 -17.07 -20.86
C PRO A 270 -9.85 -17.36 -21.27
N VAL A 271 -10.07 -18.37 -22.11
CA VAL A 271 -11.41 -18.78 -22.57
C VAL A 271 -12.34 -19.00 -21.35
N GLY A 272 -13.51 -18.34 -21.36
CA GLY A 272 -14.51 -18.44 -20.29
C GLY A 272 -14.37 -17.42 -19.16
N LYS A 273 -13.47 -16.42 -19.25
CA LYS A 273 -13.29 -15.38 -18.23
C LYS A 273 -13.66 -13.99 -18.75
N ASN A 274 -14.57 -13.30 -18.06
CA ASN A 274 -14.91 -11.90 -18.27
C ASN A 274 -14.60 -11.10 -17.00
N GLY A 275 -13.41 -10.49 -16.90
CA GLY A 275 -13.16 -9.42 -15.93
C GLY A 275 -13.65 -8.08 -16.48
N SER A 276 -14.13 -7.19 -15.61
CA SER A 276 -14.31 -5.78 -15.95
C SER A 276 -13.02 -5.01 -15.72
N ASP A 277 -12.96 -3.75 -16.13
CA ASP A 277 -11.90 -2.85 -15.67
C ASP A 277 -11.97 -2.73 -14.13
N VAL A 278 -10.90 -2.28 -13.48
CA VAL A 278 -10.91 -1.89 -12.06
C VAL A 278 -10.90 -0.38 -12.00
N PHE A 279 -11.81 0.19 -11.22
CA PHE A 279 -11.81 1.61 -10.90
C PHE A 279 -12.10 1.78 -9.42
N ALA A 280 -11.25 2.54 -8.74
CA ALA A 280 -11.40 2.89 -7.35
C ALA A 280 -11.03 4.35 -7.12
N TYR A 281 -11.58 4.92 -6.05
CA TYR A 281 -11.24 6.26 -5.58
C TYR A 281 -11.18 6.29 -4.06
N ASN A 282 -10.33 7.16 -3.52
CA ASN A 282 -10.28 7.46 -2.10
C ASN A 282 -10.36 8.97 -1.85
N LEU A 283 -10.82 9.32 -0.66
CA LEU A 283 -10.95 10.70 -0.17
C LEU A 283 -10.49 10.74 1.28
N GLY A 284 -9.79 11.79 1.66
CA GLY A 284 -9.26 11.95 3.01
C GLY A 284 -9.32 13.41 3.45
N ALA A 285 -9.59 13.66 4.73
CA ALA A 285 -9.50 15.01 5.29
C ALA A 285 -9.30 15.01 6.80
N GLN A 286 -8.52 15.98 7.29
CA GLN A 286 -8.41 16.28 8.71
C GLN A 286 -8.25 17.78 8.96
N ILE A 287 -8.75 18.22 10.11
CA ILE A 287 -8.59 19.57 10.64
C ILE A 287 -7.88 19.49 11.98
N ALA A 288 -6.90 20.36 12.21
CA ALA A 288 -6.16 20.45 13.46
C ALA A 288 -6.29 21.84 14.10
N TYR A 289 -6.42 21.89 15.42
CA TYR A 289 -6.48 23.11 16.22
C TYR A 289 -6.03 22.86 17.65
N GLY A 290 -5.04 23.63 18.13
CA GLY A 290 -4.66 23.63 19.55
C GLY A 290 -4.24 22.26 20.11
N GLY A 291 -3.56 21.44 19.30
CA GLY A 291 -3.16 20.07 19.63
C GLY A 291 -4.23 19.02 19.32
N PHE A 292 -5.48 19.41 19.08
CA PHE A 292 -6.52 18.50 18.62
C PHE A 292 -6.43 18.30 17.11
N SER A 293 -6.75 17.09 16.64
CA SER A 293 -7.05 16.79 15.25
C SER A 293 -8.31 15.91 15.16
N VAL A 294 -9.10 16.12 14.12
CA VAL A 294 -10.25 15.28 13.77
C VAL A 294 -10.29 15.10 12.28
N GLY A 295 -10.62 13.90 11.82
CA GLY A 295 -10.64 13.60 10.40
C GLY A 295 -11.18 12.23 10.09
N GLY A 296 -11.07 11.89 8.82
CA GLY A 296 -11.46 10.59 8.31
C GLY A 296 -11.07 10.41 6.87
N ALA A 297 -11.17 9.17 6.42
CA ALA A 297 -10.92 8.77 5.06
C ALA A 297 -11.97 7.76 4.58
N PHE A 298 -12.07 7.62 3.27
CA PHE A 298 -12.99 6.72 2.59
C PHE A 298 -12.33 6.18 1.33
N ILE A 299 -12.64 4.93 0.99
CA ILE A 299 -12.30 4.30 -0.29
C ILE A 299 -13.51 3.54 -0.82
N ASP A 300 -13.67 3.52 -2.13
CA ASP A 300 -14.62 2.65 -2.83
C ASP A 300 -13.98 2.13 -4.11
N SER A 301 -14.07 0.82 -4.29
CA SER A 301 -13.69 0.12 -5.51
C SER A 301 -14.94 -0.47 -6.14
N MET A 302 -15.33 0.12 -7.27
CA MET A 302 -16.66 -0.07 -7.86
C MET A 302 -16.84 -1.45 -8.49
N ASN A 303 -15.76 -2.06 -8.97
CA ASN A 303 -15.82 -3.28 -9.77
C ASN A 303 -15.44 -4.50 -8.94
N LYS A 304 -16.40 -5.39 -8.76
CA LYS A 304 -16.31 -6.64 -7.96
C LYS A 304 -15.50 -7.75 -8.63
N ASN A 305 -14.39 -7.39 -9.27
CA ASN A 305 -13.49 -8.34 -9.88
C ASN A 305 -12.87 -9.27 -8.82
N THR A 306 -12.74 -10.55 -9.15
CA THR A 306 -12.07 -11.52 -8.28
C THR A 306 -10.63 -11.75 -8.72
N VAL A 307 -9.70 -11.59 -7.79
CA VAL A 307 -8.29 -11.97 -7.95
C VAL A 307 -8.07 -13.33 -7.28
N GLN A 308 -7.20 -14.13 -7.88
CA GLN A 308 -6.81 -15.45 -7.37
C GLN A 308 -5.27 -15.47 -7.30
N ALA A 309 -4.76 -15.65 -6.09
CA ALA A 309 -3.34 -15.84 -5.79
C ALA A 309 -3.06 -17.31 -5.52
N THR A 310 -1.92 -17.81 -6.00
CA THR A 310 -1.43 -19.15 -5.69
C THR A 310 -0.15 -18.99 -4.91
N ASN A 311 -0.04 -19.62 -3.74
CA ASN A 311 1.18 -19.59 -2.95
C ASN A 311 2.20 -20.61 -3.45
N ASN A 312 3.45 -20.50 -2.99
CA ASN A 312 4.57 -21.37 -3.39
C ASN A 312 4.35 -22.87 -3.09
N THR A 313 3.39 -23.20 -2.21
CA THR A 313 3.00 -24.58 -1.88
C THR A 313 1.83 -25.11 -2.72
N GLY A 314 1.31 -24.31 -3.67
CA GLY A 314 0.18 -24.68 -4.53
C GLY A 314 -1.20 -24.43 -3.92
N GLY A 315 -1.27 -23.85 -2.71
CA GLY A 315 -2.50 -23.34 -2.12
C GLY A 315 -3.03 -22.14 -2.88
N VAL A 316 -4.35 -22.00 -2.94
CA VAL A 316 -5.04 -20.94 -3.69
C VAL A 316 -5.84 -20.08 -2.72
N SER A 317 -5.63 -18.77 -2.80
CA SER A 317 -6.42 -17.75 -2.10
C SER A 317 -7.12 -16.88 -3.12
N SER A 318 -8.38 -16.52 -2.87
CA SER A 318 -9.14 -15.62 -3.74
C SER A 318 -9.73 -14.46 -2.94
N TYR A 319 -9.78 -13.26 -3.53
CA TYR A 319 -10.40 -12.07 -2.94
C TYR A 319 -11.08 -11.20 -3.99
N SER A 320 -12.02 -10.36 -3.57
CA SER A 320 -12.69 -9.41 -4.44
C SER A 320 -12.03 -8.04 -4.29
N LEU A 321 -11.75 -7.39 -5.42
CA LEU A 321 -11.27 -6.02 -5.45
C LEU A 321 -12.39 -5.01 -5.16
N GLY A 322 -13.66 -5.44 -5.19
CA GLY A 322 -14.78 -4.56 -4.92
C GLY A 322 -14.99 -4.35 -3.42
N GLY A 323 -15.63 -3.25 -3.06
CA GLY A 323 -15.93 -2.94 -1.67
C GLY A 323 -15.70 -1.49 -1.33
N TYR A 324 -15.86 -1.16 -0.06
CA TYR A 324 -15.60 0.16 0.47
C TYR A 324 -15.14 0.07 1.92
N SER A 325 -14.46 1.11 2.39
CA SER A 325 -14.25 1.33 3.81
C SER A 325 -14.21 2.81 4.14
N TYR A 326 -14.38 3.10 5.42
CA TYR A 326 -14.09 4.41 5.97
C TYR A 326 -13.37 4.29 7.30
N THR A 327 -12.56 5.30 7.57
CA THR A 327 -11.98 5.56 8.88
C THR A 327 -12.40 6.92 9.40
N VAL A 328 -12.64 7.02 10.69
CA VAL A 328 -12.85 8.27 11.40
C VAL A 328 -12.02 8.26 12.66
N GLY A 329 -11.41 9.40 12.99
CA GLY A 329 -10.46 9.48 14.09
C GLY A 329 -10.38 10.87 14.69
N ALA A 330 -9.99 10.92 15.95
CA ALA A 330 -9.65 12.13 16.65
C ALA A 330 -8.45 11.90 17.57
N ALA A 331 -7.53 12.86 17.59
CA ALA A 331 -6.35 12.81 18.44
C ALA A 331 -6.11 14.12 19.19
N TYR A 332 -5.36 14.04 20.28
CA TYR A 332 -4.88 15.18 21.04
C TYR A 332 -3.40 15.01 21.40
N GLU A 333 -2.59 15.96 20.97
CA GLU A 333 -1.16 16.02 21.24
C GLU A 333 -0.84 17.08 22.32
N PHE A 334 -0.12 16.67 23.36
CA PHE A 334 0.29 17.54 24.47
C PHE A 334 1.68 17.13 25.00
N GLY A 335 2.67 17.99 24.79
CA GLY A 335 4.05 17.70 25.16
C GLY A 335 4.56 16.43 24.44
N PRO A 336 5.11 15.44 25.14
CA PRO A 336 5.58 14.19 24.54
C PRO A 336 4.48 13.15 24.35
N TYR A 337 3.21 13.48 24.63
CA TYR A 337 2.10 12.54 24.62
C TYR A 337 1.15 12.81 23.44
N LYS A 338 0.61 11.72 22.88
CA LYS A 338 -0.52 11.72 21.94
C LYS A 338 -1.54 10.73 22.45
N ILE A 339 -2.82 11.08 22.42
CA ILE A 339 -3.93 10.14 22.64
C ILE A 339 -4.88 10.23 21.47
N GLY A 340 -5.53 9.14 21.09
CA GLY A 340 -6.48 9.15 19.98
C GLY A 340 -7.47 8.01 20.02
N LEU A 341 -8.61 8.22 19.38
CA LEU A 341 -9.69 7.27 19.22
C LEU A 341 -10.04 7.16 17.74
N ASP A 342 -9.93 5.95 17.21
CA ASP A 342 -10.14 5.66 15.79
C ASP A 342 -11.13 4.52 15.61
N TYR A 343 -11.91 4.62 14.54
CA TYR A 343 -12.84 3.59 14.11
C TYR A 343 -12.73 3.35 12.60
N MET A 344 -12.71 2.09 12.21
CA MET A 344 -12.75 1.63 10.83
C MET A 344 -13.93 0.67 10.63
N TYR A 345 -14.63 0.84 9.50
CA TYR A 345 -15.51 -0.18 8.94
C TYR A 345 -15.12 -0.42 7.48
N GLY A 346 -14.93 -1.67 7.10
CA GLY A 346 -14.72 -2.08 5.72
C GLY A 346 -15.59 -3.26 5.33
N GLN A 347 -15.99 -3.31 4.06
CA GLN A 347 -16.81 -4.36 3.50
C GLN A 347 -16.38 -4.68 2.08
N SER A 348 -16.23 -5.97 1.78
CA SER A 348 -15.96 -6.47 0.44
C SER A 348 -16.83 -7.70 0.13
N PRO A 349 -17.08 -8.03 -1.14
CA PRO A 349 -17.72 -9.29 -1.49
C PRO A 349 -16.92 -10.50 -1.00
N GLY A 350 -17.62 -11.52 -0.48
CA GLY A 350 -17.02 -12.81 -0.14
C GLY A 350 -16.71 -13.65 -1.38
N VAL A 351 -15.55 -14.31 -1.39
CA VAL A 351 -15.08 -15.09 -2.53
C VAL A 351 -14.78 -16.53 -2.13
N ILE A 352 -15.09 -17.47 -3.04
CA ILE A 352 -14.69 -18.87 -2.94
C ILE A 352 -13.23 -19.05 -3.38
N SER A 353 -12.38 -19.53 -2.46
CA SER A 353 -11.05 -20.05 -2.81
C SER A 353 -11.21 -21.41 -3.49
N SER A 354 -10.85 -21.51 -4.77
CA SER A 354 -10.93 -22.77 -5.51
C SER A 354 -9.84 -22.87 -6.58
N THR A 355 -9.27 -24.06 -6.74
CA THR A 355 -8.31 -24.37 -7.82
C THR A 355 -8.96 -24.33 -9.21
N ASN A 356 -10.30 -24.38 -9.30
CA ASN A 356 -11.04 -24.18 -10.53
C ASN A 356 -11.43 -22.69 -10.68
N PRO A 357 -10.76 -21.91 -11.53
CA PRO A 357 -11.02 -20.48 -11.67
C PRO A 357 -12.43 -20.14 -12.20
N ALA A 358 -13.19 -21.12 -12.72
CA ALA A 358 -14.59 -20.93 -13.09
C ALA A 358 -15.56 -20.98 -11.89
N LEU A 359 -15.11 -21.47 -10.73
CA LEU A 359 -15.87 -21.54 -9.49
C LEU A 359 -15.55 -20.38 -8.53
N ALA A 360 -14.43 -19.68 -8.74
CA ALA A 360 -14.03 -18.48 -7.99
C ALA A 360 -14.82 -17.22 -8.42
N ASN A 361 -16.13 -17.35 -8.62
CA ASN A 361 -17.02 -16.23 -8.89
C ASN A 361 -17.64 -15.73 -7.58
N ASN A 362 -17.86 -14.42 -7.48
CA ASN A 362 -18.49 -13.74 -6.34
C ASN A 362 -19.87 -14.33 -6.03
N THR A 363 -19.90 -15.31 -5.14
CA THR A 363 -21.08 -16.10 -4.78
C THR A 363 -21.28 -16.16 -3.27
N GLY A 364 -20.41 -15.51 -2.49
CA GLY A 364 -20.58 -15.31 -1.04
C GLY A 364 -21.44 -14.12 -0.69
N ASN A 365 -21.94 -14.09 0.55
CA ASN A 365 -22.36 -12.81 1.10
C ASN A 365 -21.12 -11.94 1.32
N ASP A 366 -21.32 -10.68 1.66
CA ASP A 366 -20.20 -9.77 1.91
C ASP A 366 -19.45 -10.18 3.18
N GLN A 367 -18.14 -9.97 3.19
CA GLN A 367 -17.29 -10.01 4.38
C GLN A 367 -17.11 -8.58 4.90
N SER A 368 -17.00 -8.42 6.22
CA SER A 368 -16.81 -7.11 6.83
C SER A 368 -15.82 -7.15 7.99
N LEU A 369 -15.12 -6.04 8.17
CA LEU A 369 -14.20 -5.82 9.26
C LEU A 369 -14.54 -4.51 9.95
N GLN A 370 -14.68 -4.58 11.28
CA GLN A 370 -14.84 -3.44 12.16
C GLN A 370 -13.71 -3.42 13.16
N GLN A 371 -13.10 -2.25 13.34
CA GLN A 371 -12.04 -2.03 14.32
C GLN A 371 -12.28 -0.71 15.04
N ALA A 372 -12.13 -0.71 16.35
CA ALA A 372 -12.10 0.51 17.16
C ALA A 372 -10.89 0.48 18.08
N VAL A 373 -10.13 1.57 18.18
CA VAL A 373 -8.96 1.64 19.05
C VAL A 373 -8.92 2.96 19.81
N LEU A 374 -8.76 2.88 21.13
CA LEU A 374 -8.31 3.99 21.96
C LEU A 374 -6.83 3.77 22.24
N SER A 375 -5.97 4.60 21.66
CA SER A 375 -4.52 4.46 21.76
C SER A 375 -3.85 5.70 22.32
N GLY A 376 -2.64 5.52 22.83
CA GLY A 376 -1.77 6.58 23.27
C GLY A 376 -0.30 6.29 22.98
N THR A 377 0.45 7.36 22.76
CA THR A 377 1.89 7.36 22.54
C THR A 377 2.56 8.24 23.58
N TRP A 378 3.68 7.75 24.12
CA TRP A 378 4.68 8.55 24.81
C TRP A 378 5.98 8.53 24.03
N THR A 379 6.37 9.69 23.51
CA THR A 379 7.68 9.91 22.88
C THR A 379 8.73 10.07 23.97
N MET A 380 9.50 9.01 24.22
CA MET A 380 10.52 8.95 25.26
C MET A 380 11.81 9.67 24.84
N GLY A 381 12.06 9.76 23.54
CA GLY A 381 13.20 10.46 22.96
C GLY A 381 13.20 10.35 21.43
N PRO A 382 14.22 10.92 20.76
CA PRO A 382 14.37 10.78 19.31
C PRO A 382 14.35 9.31 18.91
N GLY A 383 13.41 8.93 18.04
CA GLY A 383 13.26 7.56 17.54
C GLY A 383 12.73 6.54 18.54
N ILE A 384 12.39 6.90 19.78
CA ILE A 384 11.97 5.93 20.81
C ILE A 384 10.58 6.29 21.33
N ARG A 385 9.61 5.40 21.11
CA ARG A 385 8.21 5.57 21.52
C ARG A 385 7.70 4.37 22.31
N LEU A 386 6.94 4.64 23.37
CA LEU A 386 6.04 3.66 23.98
C LEU A 386 4.64 3.92 23.44
N VAL A 387 4.02 2.92 22.84
CA VAL A 387 2.66 2.97 22.30
C VAL A 387 1.82 1.94 23.03
N GLY A 388 0.53 2.22 23.23
CA GLY A 388 -0.40 1.21 23.71
C GLY A 388 -1.85 1.64 23.58
N GLY A 389 -2.76 0.69 23.72
CA GLY A 389 -4.18 0.96 23.58
C GLY A 389 -5.06 -0.23 23.90
N VAL A 390 -6.36 0.04 23.99
CA VAL A 390 -7.42 -0.96 24.05
C VAL A 390 -8.21 -0.92 22.75
N PHE A 391 -8.65 -2.08 22.29
CA PHE A 391 -9.24 -2.19 20.97
C PHE A 391 -10.35 -3.24 20.92
N ALA A 392 -11.28 -3.02 20.01
CA ALA A 392 -12.36 -3.94 19.67
C ALA A 392 -12.25 -4.32 18.19
N TYR A 393 -12.61 -5.56 17.89
CA TYR A 393 -12.52 -6.15 16.56
C TYR A 393 -13.76 -7.00 16.31
N ASP A 394 -14.35 -6.87 15.13
CA ASP A 394 -15.40 -7.74 14.64
C ASP A 394 -15.16 -8.03 13.16
N LEU A 395 -14.81 -9.29 12.89
CA LEU A 395 -14.65 -9.86 11.57
C LEU A 395 -15.83 -10.81 11.30
N GLN A 396 -16.57 -10.50 10.25
CA GLN A 396 -17.65 -11.34 9.76
C GLN A 396 -17.29 -11.85 8.38
N THR A 397 -17.29 -13.18 8.21
CA THR A 397 -17.06 -13.80 6.91
C THR A 397 -18.18 -14.78 6.57
N ASP A 398 -18.80 -14.53 5.42
CA ASP A 398 -19.85 -15.36 4.86
C ASP A 398 -19.39 -15.90 3.49
N THR A 399 -18.38 -16.77 3.50
CA THR A 399 -17.92 -17.42 2.27
C THR A 399 -18.67 -18.75 2.02
N PRO A 400 -19.11 -19.06 0.78
CA PRO A 400 -19.96 -20.23 0.51
C PRO A 400 -19.32 -21.60 0.73
N GLN A 401 -17.99 -21.67 0.82
CA GLN A 401 -17.27 -22.91 1.11
C GLN A 401 -17.07 -23.13 2.61
N VAL A 402 -17.28 -22.08 3.40
CA VAL A 402 -16.99 -22.06 4.83
C VAL A 402 -18.02 -21.14 5.52
N THR A 403 -19.21 -21.65 5.80
CA THR A 403 -20.29 -20.87 6.43
C THR A 403 -19.97 -20.67 7.91
N GLY A 404 -19.85 -19.42 8.40
CA GLY A 404 -19.87 -19.12 9.84
C GLY A 404 -18.52 -18.96 10.55
N TYR A 405 -17.49 -18.48 9.86
CA TYR A 405 -16.18 -18.20 10.45
C TYR A 405 -16.04 -16.72 10.83
N ASN A 406 -16.47 -16.40 12.03
CA ASN A 406 -16.44 -15.03 12.55
C ASN A 406 -15.47 -14.95 13.73
N ASN A 407 -14.83 -13.80 13.89
CA ASN A 407 -14.05 -13.50 15.08
C ASN A 407 -14.45 -12.13 15.60
N GLN A 408 -14.86 -12.08 16.85
CA GLN A 408 -15.15 -10.83 17.54
C GLN A 408 -14.44 -10.81 18.89
N GLY A 409 -14.08 -9.63 19.37
CA GLY A 409 -13.53 -9.53 20.71
C GLY A 409 -12.98 -8.17 21.08
N VAL A 410 -12.31 -8.17 22.22
CA VAL A 410 -11.61 -7.00 22.76
C VAL A 410 -10.19 -7.38 23.16
N GLY A 411 -9.29 -6.40 23.15
CA GLY A 411 -7.90 -6.59 23.51
C GLY A 411 -7.24 -5.34 24.06
N ALA A 412 -6.03 -5.53 24.57
CA ALA A 412 -5.11 -4.48 24.96
C ALA A 412 -3.72 -4.82 24.46
N ALA A 413 -2.97 -3.82 24.00
CA ALA A 413 -1.64 -4.02 23.47
C ALA A 413 -0.74 -2.86 23.86
N THR A 414 0.55 -3.14 23.96
CA THR A 414 1.59 -2.13 24.13
C THR A 414 2.83 -2.53 23.36
N ALA A 415 3.56 -1.55 22.84
CA ALA A 415 4.82 -1.75 22.17
C ALA A 415 5.84 -0.67 22.48
N ILE A 416 7.10 -1.08 22.46
CA ILE A 416 8.22 -0.17 22.26
C ILE A 416 8.49 -0.15 20.76
N LYS A 417 8.37 1.03 20.14
CA LYS A 417 8.71 1.28 18.74
C LYS A 417 10.01 2.08 18.69
N LEU A 418 11.00 1.52 18.01
CA LEU A 418 12.29 2.15 17.71
C LEU A 418 12.32 2.57 16.24
N ASN A 419 12.76 3.78 15.95
CA ASN A 419 13.09 4.26 14.61
C ASN A 419 14.55 4.70 14.64
N PHE A 420 15.37 4.27 13.67
CA PHE A 420 16.81 4.56 13.63
C PHE A 420 17.28 5.08 12.28
#